data_AF-A0A375IIS0-F1
#
_entry.id   AF-A0A375IIS0-F1
#
_cell.length_a   1.000
_cell.length_b   1.000
_cell.length_c   1.000
_cell.angle_alpha   90.00
_cell.angle_beta   90.00
_cell.angle_gamma   90.00
#
_symmetry.space_group_name_H-M   'P 1'
#
loop_
_entity.id
_entity.type
_entity.pdbx_description
1 polymer ?
#
loop_
_entity_poly.entity_id
_entity_poly.type
_entity_poly.pdbx_seq_one_letter_code
_entity_poly.pdbx_strand_id
1 'polypeptide(L)'
;MSSGQLIEKIAAVFALIVLIGGSLLVLAPFTTALLWGAILAFSSWHPYTVLSRWLGNRRGLAALICVLLATVIVLGPFVYAGASFSAHLDDLAALVDRYMEQGVPQLPLWLSSLPFVGSYLQNSWDSIINADSEMVANLRKLIAPVGHLLLGAGLSIGAGLGQLALSIILAFFFYTGGEFAIAWLRAGMRRIAGERADHLLELAGSTVKGVVYGVLGTAFIQAVLAGIGLWIAGVPGAAILGFVTFFLSVVPVGPPLVWLPAALWLYHTGATGWAIFLVVWGVGVVSMADNIVKPLLISKGTGMPLIWIMLGVLGGALAFGFLGVFIGPTLLAVAYALLRDWTIGSQGELQRDLQQGAALASAPAPAPAVVDNPDVPPAGSGKRPG
;
A
#
# COMPACT_ATOMS: atom_id res chain seq x y z
N MET A 1 -12.10 24.99 -44.44
CA MET A 1 -10.80 24.32 -44.17
C MET A 1 -10.40 23.60 -45.43
N SER A 2 -9.22 23.87 -46.01
CA SER A 2 -8.75 23.15 -47.19
C SER A 2 -8.35 21.72 -46.82
N SER A 3 -8.54 20.76 -47.73
CA SER A 3 -8.21 19.34 -47.48
C SER A 3 -6.76 19.13 -47.03
N GLY A 4 -5.83 20.01 -47.44
CA GLY A 4 -4.43 20.00 -47.00
C GLY A 4 -4.24 20.30 -45.50
N GLN A 5 -4.97 21.27 -44.93
CA GLN A 5 -4.90 21.57 -43.49
C GLN A 5 -5.48 20.43 -42.63
N LEU A 6 -6.42 19.67 -43.19
CA LEU A 6 -7.02 18.51 -42.52
C LEU A 6 -6.05 17.32 -42.51
N ILE A 7 -5.37 17.07 -43.62
CA ILE A 7 -4.31 16.05 -43.73
C ILE A 7 -3.14 16.37 -42.80
N GLU A 8 -2.69 17.63 -42.75
CA GLU A 8 -1.59 18.06 -41.87
C GLU A 8 -1.95 17.90 -40.38
N LYS A 9 -3.16 18.29 -39.97
CA LYS A 9 -3.64 18.08 -38.60
C LYS A 9 -3.77 16.61 -38.25
N ILE A 10 -4.30 15.78 -39.16
CA ILE A 10 -4.42 14.33 -38.94
C ILE A 10 -3.02 13.70 -38.82
N ALA A 11 -2.08 14.08 -39.69
CA ALA A 11 -0.70 13.60 -39.64
C ALA A 11 0.00 14.02 -38.34
N ALA A 12 -0.20 15.27 -37.88
CA ALA A 12 0.35 15.74 -36.61
C ALA A 12 -0.24 14.99 -35.40
N VAL A 13 -1.55 14.75 -35.38
CA VAL A 13 -2.20 13.96 -34.32
C VAL A 13 -1.73 12.51 -34.36
N PHE A 14 -1.61 11.89 -35.54
CA PHE A 14 -1.09 10.53 -35.69
C PHE A 14 0.36 10.44 -35.21
N ALA A 15 1.22 11.36 -35.64
CA ALA A 15 2.61 11.43 -35.18
C ALA A 15 2.71 11.63 -33.67
N LEU A 16 1.84 12.47 -33.09
CA LEU A 16 1.77 12.67 -31.64
C LEU A 16 1.33 11.39 -30.92
N ILE A 17 0.33 10.67 -31.43
CA ILE A 17 -0.12 9.38 -30.86
C ILE A 17 1.00 8.34 -30.94
N VAL A 18 1.71 8.24 -32.07
CA VAL A 18 2.85 7.32 -32.22
C VAL A 18 3.99 7.69 -31.29
N LEU A 19 4.31 8.99 -31.16
CA LEU A 19 5.36 9.47 -30.26
C LEU A 19 5.02 9.19 -28.79
N ILE A 20 3.79 9.49 -28.36
CA ILE A 20 3.33 9.22 -27.00
C ILE A 20 3.28 7.71 -26.77
N GLY A 21 2.69 6.94 -27.69
CA GLY A 21 2.58 5.49 -27.59
C GLY A 21 3.95 4.81 -27.53
N GLY A 22 4.89 5.21 -28.39
CA GLY A 22 6.27 4.72 -28.38
C GLY A 22 6.99 5.08 -27.09
N SER A 23 6.83 6.32 -26.60
CA SER A 23 7.41 6.75 -25.32
C SER A 23 6.86 5.93 -24.14
N LEU A 24 5.55 5.68 -24.13
CA LEU A 24 4.90 4.85 -23.10
C LEU A 24 5.34 3.39 -23.18
N LEU A 25 5.59 2.84 -24.37
CA LEU A 25 6.08 1.48 -24.53
C LEU A 25 7.51 1.31 -24.02
N VAL A 26 8.37 2.32 -24.22
CA VAL A 26 9.72 2.35 -23.65
C VAL A 26 9.70 2.50 -22.13
N LEU A 27 8.75 3.28 -21.61
CA LEU A 27 8.54 3.46 -20.16
C LEU A 27 7.82 2.27 -19.52
N ALA A 28 7.07 1.48 -20.28
CA ALA A 28 6.26 0.35 -19.82
C ALA A 28 7.00 -0.57 -18.82
N PRO A 29 8.20 -1.10 -19.12
CA PRO A 29 8.93 -1.97 -18.19
C PRO A 29 9.34 -1.26 -16.88
N PHE A 30 9.48 0.06 -16.90
CA PHE A 30 9.85 0.86 -15.74
C PHE A 30 8.64 1.42 -14.98
N THR A 31 7.43 1.27 -15.49
CA THR A 31 6.21 1.87 -14.92
C THR A 31 6.04 1.51 -13.45
N THR A 32 6.26 0.24 -13.10
CA THR A 32 6.13 -0.21 -11.71
C THR A 32 7.19 0.43 -10.81
N ALA A 33 8.45 0.48 -11.24
CA ALA A 33 9.52 1.14 -10.48
C ALA A 33 9.31 2.66 -10.38
N LEU A 34 8.82 3.29 -11.44
CA LEU A 34 8.51 4.72 -11.50
C LEU A 34 7.40 5.07 -10.52
N LEU A 35 6.33 4.28 -10.49
CA LEU A 35 5.20 4.47 -9.58
C LEU A 35 5.62 4.23 -8.12
N TRP A 36 6.38 3.19 -7.83
CA TRP A 36 6.94 2.97 -6.49
C TRP A 36 7.83 4.14 -6.05
N GLY A 37 8.72 4.61 -6.93
CA GLY A 37 9.61 5.73 -6.65
C GLY A 37 8.83 7.02 -6.39
N ALA A 38 7.76 7.26 -7.17
CA ALA A 38 6.87 8.38 -6.97
C ALA A 38 6.08 8.28 -5.65
N ILE A 39 5.53 7.11 -5.32
CA ILE A 39 4.82 6.86 -4.05
C ILE A 39 5.75 7.10 -2.86
N LEU A 40 6.97 6.52 -2.90
CA LEU A 40 7.98 6.72 -1.89
C LEU A 40 8.30 8.21 -1.75
N ALA A 41 8.76 8.86 -2.82
CA ALA A 41 9.14 10.27 -2.78
C ALA A 41 8.01 11.21 -2.32
N PHE A 42 6.78 10.96 -2.77
CA PHE A 42 5.61 11.75 -2.41
C PHE A 42 5.19 11.55 -0.95
N SER A 43 5.25 10.32 -0.44
CA SER A 43 4.90 10.02 0.96
C SER A 43 5.95 10.56 1.93
N SER A 44 7.24 10.39 1.64
CA SER A 44 8.33 10.94 2.45
C SER A 44 8.77 12.35 2.04
N TRP A 45 7.91 13.11 1.35
CA TRP A 45 8.19 14.50 1.00
C TRP A 45 8.39 15.37 2.26
N HIS A 46 7.56 15.18 3.28
CA HIS A 46 7.68 15.94 4.53
C HIS A 46 9.04 15.74 5.22
N PRO A 47 9.47 14.49 5.56
CA PRO A 47 10.79 14.28 6.16
C PRO A 47 11.94 14.76 5.25
N TYR A 48 11.81 14.62 3.92
CA TYR A 48 12.78 15.19 2.98
C TYR A 48 12.91 16.72 3.11
N THR A 49 11.80 17.46 3.16
CA THR A 49 11.84 18.93 3.28
C THR A 49 12.41 19.40 4.61
N VAL A 50 12.13 18.69 5.71
CA VAL A 50 12.71 18.98 7.03
C VAL A 50 14.23 18.76 7.00
N LEU A 51 14.66 17.62 6.46
CA LEU A 51 16.08 17.30 6.31
C LEU A 51 16.80 18.29 5.41
N SER A 52 16.20 18.68 4.29
CA SER A 52 16.75 19.69 3.37
C SER A 52 16.95 21.04 4.07
N ARG A 53 15.98 21.48 4.90
CA ARG A 53 16.13 22.71 5.68
C ARG A 53 17.26 22.62 6.69
N TRP A 54 17.40 21.48 7.37
CA TRP A 54 18.50 21.25 8.33
C TRP A 54 19.88 21.24 7.65
N LEU A 55 19.97 20.76 6.41
CA LEU A 55 21.20 20.73 5.62
C LEU A 55 21.49 22.04 4.85
N GLY A 56 20.80 23.14 5.18
CA GLY A 56 21.01 24.44 4.52
C GLY A 56 20.49 24.48 3.08
N ASN A 57 19.35 23.82 2.82
CA ASN A 57 18.66 23.75 1.53
C ASN A 57 19.45 23.06 0.39
N ARG A 58 20.42 22.21 0.75
CA ARG A 58 21.18 21.38 -0.19
C ARG A 58 20.36 20.16 -0.64
N ARG A 59 19.45 20.38 -1.59
CA ARG A 59 18.48 19.40 -2.10
C ARG A 59 19.12 18.05 -2.49
N GLY A 60 20.25 18.07 -3.19
CA GLY A 60 20.94 16.84 -3.62
C GLY A 60 21.45 15.98 -2.46
N LEU A 61 22.01 16.60 -1.40
CA LEU A 61 22.48 15.86 -0.22
C LEU A 61 21.32 15.31 0.59
N ALA A 62 20.26 16.10 0.78
CA ALA A 62 19.06 15.64 1.48
C ALA A 62 18.41 14.46 0.75
N ALA A 63 18.31 14.53 -0.58
CA ALA A 63 17.79 13.43 -1.41
C ALA A 63 18.67 12.18 -1.28
N LEU A 64 20.00 12.33 -1.33
CA LEU A 64 20.94 11.21 -1.17
C LEU A 64 20.78 10.53 0.19
N ILE A 65 20.69 11.30 1.28
CA ILE A 65 20.49 10.75 2.63
C ILE A 65 19.14 10.03 2.74
N CYS A 66 18.06 10.62 2.22
CA CYS A 66 16.75 9.97 2.21
C CYS A 66 16.76 8.65 1.44
N VAL A 67 17.45 8.61 0.30
CA VAL A 67 17.59 7.41 -0.55
C VAL A 67 18.43 6.35 0.14
N LEU A 68 19.57 6.71 0.74
CA LEU A 68 20.40 5.77 1.52
C LEU A 68 19.63 5.19 2.71
N LEU A 69 18.90 6.04 3.44
CA LEU A 69 18.08 5.63 4.57
C LEU A 69 16.95 4.71 4.11
N ALA A 70 16.25 5.03 3.01
CA ALA A 70 15.24 4.16 2.41
C ALA A 70 15.84 2.82 1.96
N THR A 71 17.03 2.80 1.35
CA THR A 71 17.73 1.57 0.97
C THR A 71 18.00 0.69 2.19
N VAL A 72 18.57 1.25 3.27
CA VAL A 72 18.87 0.47 4.48
C VAL A 72 17.60 -0.04 5.14
N ILE A 73 16.58 0.81 5.29
CA ILE A 73 15.31 0.47 5.94
C ILE A 73 14.52 -0.57 5.14
N VAL A 74 14.45 -0.42 3.82
CA VAL A 74 13.61 -1.28 2.97
C VAL A 74 14.36 -2.53 2.53
N LEU A 75 15.59 -2.43 2.02
CA LEU A 75 16.34 -3.59 1.50
C LEU A 75 17.13 -4.32 2.58
N GLY A 76 17.56 -3.64 3.65
CA GLY A 76 18.39 -4.22 4.71
C GLY A 76 17.82 -5.51 5.30
N PRO A 77 16.53 -5.57 5.71
CA PRO A 77 15.91 -6.78 6.23
C PRO A 77 15.92 -7.95 5.23
N PHE A 78 15.72 -7.69 3.93
CA PHE A 78 15.75 -8.75 2.91
C PHE A 78 17.15 -9.26 2.62
N VAL A 79 18.14 -8.36 2.58
CA VAL A 79 19.55 -8.74 2.43
C VAL A 79 19.98 -9.59 3.63
N TYR A 80 19.61 -9.18 4.84
CA TYR A 80 19.89 -9.96 6.05
C TYR A 80 19.18 -11.31 6.05
N ALA A 81 17.90 -11.36 5.69
CA ALA A 81 17.14 -12.60 5.59
C ALA A 81 17.72 -13.53 4.51
N GLY A 82 18.08 -13.00 3.34
CA GLY A 82 18.70 -13.75 2.27
C GLY A 82 20.08 -14.29 2.65
N ALA A 83 20.91 -13.48 3.32
CA ALA A 83 22.21 -13.90 3.83
C ALA A 83 22.08 -14.97 4.93
N SER A 84 21.12 -14.79 5.83
CA SER A 84 20.81 -15.76 6.88
C SER A 84 20.32 -17.07 6.27
N PHE A 85 19.48 -17.02 5.25
CA PHE A 85 19.02 -18.20 4.55
C PHE A 85 20.16 -18.90 3.81
N SER A 86 21.02 -18.16 3.10
CA SER A 86 22.18 -18.76 2.41
C SER A 86 23.16 -19.44 3.36
N ALA A 87 23.35 -18.92 4.57
CA ALA A 87 24.20 -19.56 5.57
C ALA A 87 23.66 -20.92 6.05
N HIS A 88 22.35 -21.16 5.95
CA HIS A 88 21.72 -22.44 6.30
C HIS A 88 21.41 -23.30 5.06
N LEU A 89 21.70 -22.81 3.85
CA LEU A 89 21.54 -23.61 2.62
C LEU A 89 22.57 -24.75 2.57
N ASP A 90 23.79 -24.51 3.02
CA ASP A 90 24.82 -25.55 3.12
C ASP A 90 24.44 -26.60 4.18
N ASP A 91 23.84 -26.18 5.29
CA ASP A 91 23.30 -27.09 6.31
C ASP A 91 22.09 -27.87 5.80
N LEU A 92 21.19 -27.24 5.03
CA LEU A 92 20.06 -27.91 4.38
C LEU A 92 20.53 -28.89 3.30
N ALA A 93 21.53 -28.53 2.49
CA ALA A 93 22.13 -29.40 1.50
C ALA A 93 22.84 -30.58 2.17
N ALA A 94 23.59 -30.34 3.24
CA ALA A 94 24.22 -31.38 4.05
C ALA A 94 23.20 -32.22 4.84
N LEU A 95 22.02 -31.68 5.18
CA LEU A 95 20.92 -32.44 5.76
C LEU A 95 20.31 -33.34 4.70
N VAL A 96 20.05 -32.82 3.50
CA VAL A 96 19.55 -33.61 2.36
C VAL A 96 20.54 -34.71 2.01
N ASP A 97 21.84 -34.42 1.90
CA ASP A 97 22.88 -35.41 1.61
C ASP A 97 23.02 -36.44 2.72
N ARG A 98 23.01 -36.03 4.01
CA ARG A 98 23.03 -36.98 5.14
C ARG A 98 21.80 -37.88 5.19
N TYR A 99 20.61 -37.34 4.87
CA TYR A 99 19.38 -38.12 4.77
C TYR A 99 19.37 -39.03 3.53
N MET A 100 20.16 -38.70 2.50
CA MET A 100 20.28 -39.45 1.26
C MET A 100 21.34 -40.57 1.35
N GLU A 101 22.35 -40.43 2.22
CA GLU A 101 23.37 -41.44 2.49
C GLU A 101 23.04 -42.39 3.66
N GLN A 102 22.36 -41.93 4.71
CA GLN A 102 22.09 -42.73 5.92
C GLN A 102 20.71 -43.40 5.96
N GLY A 103 19.87 -43.15 4.95
CA GLY A 103 18.46 -43.58 4.94
C GLY A 103 17.57 -42.64 5.76
N VAL A 104 16.29 -42.61 5.41
CA VAL A 104 15.29 -41.73 6.04
C VAL A 104 15.20 -42.05 7.54
N PRO A 105 15.38 -41.08 8.45
CA PRO A 105 15.28 -41.34 9.88
C PRO A 105 13.87 -41.79 10.26
N GLN A 106 13.79 -42.56 11.34
CA GLN A 106 12.52 -43.05 11.87
C GLN A 106 11.61 -41.88 12.24
N LEU A 107 10.32 -42.03 11.94
CA LEU A 107 9.31 -41.00 12.20
C LEU A 107 9.38 -40.62 13.69
N PRO A 108 9.55 -39.34 14.04
CA PRO A 108 9.64 -38.96 15.43
C PRO A 108 8.31 -39.30 16.14
N LEU A 109 8.38 -39.96 17.30
CA LEU A 109 7.26 -40.59 18.03
C LEU A 109 6.05 -39.68 18.33
N TRP A 110 6.22 -38.36 18.26
CA TRP A 110 5.12 -37.39 18.43
C TRP A 110 4.19 -37.33 17.20
N LEU A 111 4.68 -37.68 16.01
CA LEU A 111 3.88 -37.72 14.78
C LEU A 111 3.00 -38.97 14.70
N SER A 112 3.47 -40.09 15.25
CA SER A 112 2.72 -41.36 15.33
C SER A 112 1.67 -41.36 16.45
N SER A 113 1.77 -40.47 17.43
CA SER A 113 0.83 -40.35 18.56
C SER A 113 -0.34 -39.40 18.31
N LEU A 114 -0.45 -38.81 17.11
CA LEU A 114 -1.60 -37.99 16.72
C LEU A 114 -2.87 -38.85 16.52
N PRO A 115 -3.97 -38.60 17.26
CA PRO A 115 -5.22 -39.29 17.01
C PRO A 115 -5.75 -38.98 15.60
N PHE A 116 -6.34 -39.97 14.93
CA PHE A 116 -6.79 -39.99 13.52
C PHE A 116 -5.72 -40.03 12.42
N VAL A 117 -4.56 -39.39 12.58
CA VAL A 117 -3.56 -39.24 11.48
C VAL A 117 -2.28 -40.05 11.73
N GLY A 118 -1.99 -40.39 12.99
CA GLY A 118 -0.75 -41.06 13.39
C GLY A 118 -0.55 -42.44 12.76
N SER A 119 -1.60 -43.26 12.68
CA SER A 119 -1.53 -44.58 12.03
C SER A 119 -1.38 -44.52 10.51
N TYR A 120 -1.99 -43.53 9.85
CA TYR A 120 -1.82 -43.29 8.41
C TYR A 120 -0.41 -42.78 8.07
N LEU A 121 0.13 -41.87 8.89
CA LEU A 121 1.50 -41.37 8.75
C LEU A 121 2.53 -42.46 9.02
N GLN A 122 2.32 -43.28 10.05
CA GLN A 122 3.24 -44.37 10.40
C GLN A 122 3.25 -45.45 9.32
N ASN A 123 2.09 -45.89 8.83
CA ASN A 123 2.01 -46.87 7.73
C ASN A 123 2.58 -46.33 6.42
N SER A 124 2.40 -45.03 6.14
CA SER A 124 2.98 -44.37 4.95
C SER A 124 4.49 -44.21 5.09
N TRP A 125 5.00 -43.97 6.30
CA TRP A 125 6.43 -43.84 6.59
C TRP A 125 7.16 -45.18 6.55
N ASP A 126 6.56 -46.25 7.10
CA ASP A 126 7.09 -47.61 7.01
C ASP A 126 7.11 -48.12 5.55
N SER A 127 6.16 -47.67 4.73
CA SER A 127 6.15 -47.92 3.28
C SER A 127 7.21 -47.15 2.50
N ILE A 128 7.76 -46.06 3.07
CA ILE A 128 8.85 -45.25 2.50
C ILE A 128 10.22 -45.79 2.93
N ILE A 129 10.35 -46.27 4.18
CA ILE A 129 11.58 -46.87 4.71
C ILE A 129 11.87 -48.22 4.05
N ASN A 130 10.84 -49.02 3.74
CA ASN A 130 10.98 -50.31 3.07
C ASN A 130 10.83 -50.24 1.54
N ALA A 131 10.82 -49.04 0.96
CA ALA A 131 10.52 -48.85 -0.45
C ALA A 131 11.74 -49.10 -1.34
N ASP A 132 11.56 -49.88 -2.40
CA ASP A 132 12.56 -50.08 -3.45
C ASP A 132 13.01 -48.75 -4.08
N SER A 133 14.18 -48.77 -4.73
CA SER A 133 14.82 -47.62 -5.42
C SER A 133 13.89 -46.84 -6.37
N GLU A 134 12.83 -47.48 -6.87
CA GLU A 134 11.82 -46.92 -7.76
C GLU A 134 10.82 -45.99 -7.04
N MET A 135 10.49 -46.28 -5.78
CA MET A 135 9.62 -45.43 -4.95
C MET A 135 10.35 -44.18 -4.45
N VAL A 136 11.66 -44.30 -4.15
CA VAL A 136 12.55 -43.16 -3.89
C VAL A 136 12.66 -42.27 -5.13
N ALA A 137 12.72 -42.85 -6.33
CA ALA A 137 12.68 -42.10 -7.59
C ALA A 137 11.32 -41.38 -7.80
N ASN A 138 10.20 -41.96 -7.35
CA ASN A 138 8.90 -41.30 -7.38
C ASN A 138 8.77 -40.20 -6.30
N LEU A 139 9.36 -40.37 -5.13
CA LEU A 139 9.48 -39.31 -4.11
C LEU A 139 10.33 -38.13 -4.64
N ARG A 140 11.42 -38.42 -5.36
CA ARG A 140 12.22 -37.40 -6.07
C ARG A 140 11.38 -36.63 -7.10
N LYS A 141 10.49 -37.29 -7.83
CA LYS A 141 9.53 -36.63 -8.74
C LYS A 141 8.49 -35.77 -8.01
N LEU A 142 8.22 -36.05 -6.73
CA LEU A 142 7.32 -35.27 -5.88
C LEU A 142 8.01 -34.06 -5.21
N ILE A 143 9.32 -34.16 -4.94
CA ILE A 143 10.14 -33.10 -4.32
C ILE A 143 10.76 -32.16 -5.37
N ALA A 144 11.08 -32.64 -6.57
CA ALA A 144 11.60 -31.79 -7.66
C ALA A 144 10.71 -30.58 -8.01
N PRO A 145 9.36 -30.69 -8.04
CA PRO A 145 8.46 -29.55 -8.21
C PRO A 145 8.59 -28.51 -7.09
N VAL A 146 8.88 -28.94 -5.85
CA VAL A 146 9.10 -28.05 -4.71
C VAL A 146 10.38 -27.24 -4.90
N GLY A 147 11.45 -27.87 -5.39
CA GLY A 147 12.69 -27.17 -5.75
C GLY A 147 12.48 -26.12 -6.84
N HIS A 148 11.73 -26.45 -7.90
CA HIS A 148 11.38 -25.49 -8.95
C HIS A 148 10.45 -24.36 -8.47
N LEU A 149 9.51 -24.66 -7.57
CA LEU A 149 8.65 -23.66 -6.90
C LEU A 149 9.47 -22.71 -6.02
N LEU A 150 10.43 -23.24 -5.24
CA LEU A 150 11.31 -22.44 -4.39
C LEU A 150 12.26 -21.57 -5.21
N LEU A 151 12.83 -22.11 -6.31
CA LEU A 151 13.65 -21.34 -7.24
C LEU A 151 12.83 -20.25 -7.95
N GLY A 152 11.62 -20.57 -8.41
CA GLY A 152 10.69 -19.60 -9.01
C GLY A 152 10.27 -18.50 -8.02
N ALA A 153 9.99 -18.87 -6.77
CA ALA A 153 9.73 -17.93 -5.69
C ALA A 153 10.95 -17.03 -5.43
N GLY A 154 12.17 -17.60 -5.34
CA GLY A 154 13.40 -16.85 -5.16
C GLY A 154 13.69 -15.86 -6.29
N LEU A 155 13.51 -16.28 -7.54
CA LEU A 155 13.65 -15.42 -8.72
C LEU A 155 12.63 -14.27 -8.72
N SER A 156 11.37 -14.55 -8.38
CA SER A 156 10.33 -13.49 -8.31
C SER A 156 10.57 -12.50 -7.17
N ILE A 157 11.04 -12.96 -6.01
CA ILE A 157 11.49 -12.09 -4.91
C ILE A 157 12.68 -11.25 -5.36
N GLY A 158 13.68 -11.86 -5.99
CA GLY A 158 14.87 -11.15 -6.51
C GLY A 158 14.50 -10.08 -7.53
N ALA A 159 13.59 -10.38 -8.46
CA ALA A 159 13.06 -9.42 -9.41
C ALA A 159 12.30 -8.27 -8.71
N GLY A 160 11.47 -8.59 -7.71
CA GLY A 160 10.78 -7.60 -6.88
C GLY A 160 11.74 -6.68 -6.12
N LEU A 161 12.80 -7.24 -5.53
CA LEU A 161 13.86 -6.49 -4.85
C LEU A 161 14.65 -5.61 -5.81
N GLY A 162 14.98 -6.11 -7.00
CA GLY A 162 15.62 -5.31 -8.05
C GLY A 162 14.75 -4.13 -8.50
N GLN A 163 13.44 -4.37 -8.63
CA GLN A 163 12.48 -3.31 -8.97
C GLN A 163 12.32 -2.29 -7.84
N LEU A 164 12.33 -2.74 -6.58
CA LEU A 164 12.36 -1.85 -5.41
C LEU A 164 13.66 -1.02 -5.36
N ALA A 165 14.81 -1.64 -5.60
CA ALA A 165 16.09 -0.92 -5.68
C ALA A 165 16.05 0.16 -6.76
N LEU A 166 15.55 -0.18 -7.96
CA LEU A 166 15.37 0.78 -9.04
C LEU A 166 14.39 1.90 -8.65
N SER A 167 13.29 1.58 -7.96
CA SER A 167 12.33 2.57 -7.48
C SER A 167 12.93 3.57 -6.50
N ILE A 168 13.84 3.11 -5.64
CA ILE A 168 14.56 3.95 -4.68
C ILE A 168 15.54 4.88 -5.39
N ILE A 169 16.21 4.39 -6.45
CA ILE A 169 17.04 5.24 -7.32
C ILE A 169 16.17 6.28 -8.02
N LEU A 170 15.00 5.89 -8.55
CA LEU A 170 14.07 6.84 -9.19
C LEU A 170 13.52 7.87 -8.19
N ALA A 171 13.32 7.49 -6.93
CA ALA A 171 12.92 8.41 -5.87
C ALA A 171 13.93 9.56 -5.69
N PHE A 172 15.23 9.34 -5.90
CA PHE A 172 16.24 10.41 -5.90
C PHE A 172 15.90 11.52 -6.92
N PHE A 173 15.54 11.13 -8.14
CA PHE A 173 15.16 12.06 -9.20
C PHE A 173 13.83 12.75 -8.87
N PHE A 174 12.89 12.06 -8.23
CA PHE A 174 11.65 12.68 -7.75
C PHE A 174 11.88 13.68 -6.60
N TYR A 175 12.82 13.45 -5.68
CA TYR A 175 13.13 14.41 -4.63
C TYR A 175 13.78 15.69 -5.17
N THR A 176 14.70 15.54 -6.13
CA THR A 176 15.44 16.66 -6.71
C THR A 176 14.59 17.45 -7.71
N GLY A 177 13.78 16.77 -8.53
CA GLY A 177 12.92 17.36 -9.56
C GLY A 177 11.43 17.51 -9.18
N GLY A 178 11.04 17.17 -7.96
CA GLY A 178 9.63 17.02 -7.56
C GLY A 178 8.78 18.27 -7.72
N GLU A 179 9.32 19.45 -7.41
CA GLU A 179 8.60 20.73 -7.58
C GLU A 179 8.26 20.99 -9.05
N PHE A 180 9.20 20.73 -9.96
CA PHE A 180 8.98 20.86 -11.39
C PHE A 180 7.97 19.80 -11.88
N ALA A 181 8.10 18.55 -11.43
CA ALA A 181 7.19 17.47 -11.81
C ALA A 181 5.74 17.76 -11.38
N ILE A 182 5.53 18.26 -10.15
CA ILE A 182 4.20 18.63 -9.64
C ILE A 182 3.64 19.83 -10.42
N ALA A 183 4.46 20.86 -10.69
CA ALA A 183 4.03 22.01 -11.46
C ALA A 183 3.60 21.61 -12.89
N TRP A 184 4.36 20.72 -13.53
CA TRP A 184 4.06 20.21 -14.86
C TRP A 184 2.79 19.35 -14.87
N LEU A 185 2.65 18.44 -13.90
CA LEU A 185 1.45 17.62 -13.73
C LEU A 185 0.20 18.49 -13.49
N ARG A 186 0.29 19.50 -12.61
CA ARG A 186 -0.81 20.43 -12.35
C ARG A 186 -1.17 21.24 -13.58
N ALA A 187 -0.19 21.74 -14.33
CA ALA A 187 -0.42 22.47 -15.58
C ALA A 187 -1.13 21.60 -16.64
N GLY A 188 -0.70 20.34 -16.79
CA GLY A 188 -1.34 19.37 -17.68
C GLY A 188 -2.78 19.05 -17.26
N MET A 189 -2.98 18.72 -15.98
CA MET A 189 -4.30 18.39 -15.45
C MET A 189 -5.28 19.56 -15.52
N ARG A 190 -4.83 20.79 -15.29
CA ARG A 190 -5.69 22.00 -15.44
C ARG A 190 -6.19 22.19 -16.87
N ARG A 191 -5.43 21.75 -17.88
CA ARG A 191 -5.90 21.77 -19.28
C ARG A 191 -6.96 20.71 -19.57
N ILE A 192 -6.96 19.60 -18.85
CA ILE A 192 -7.88 18.47 -19.06
C ILE A 192 -9.15 18.62 -18.21
N ALA A 193 -9.00 18.91 -16.93
CA ALA A 193 -10.06 18.90 -15.93
C ALA A 193 -10.46 20.31 -15.42
N GLY A 194 -9.84 21.38 -15.93
CA GLY A 194 -10.16 22.76 -15.57
C GLY A 194 -9.94 23.05 -14.08
N GLU A 195 -10.90 23.73 -13.45
CA GLU A 195 -10.88 24.11 -12.02
C GLU A 195 -10.85 22.90 -11.08
N ARG A 196 -11.29 21.72 -11.53
CA ARG A 196 -11.32 20.49 -10.72
C ARG A 196 -9.96 19.82 -10.59
N ALA A 197 -8.99 20.21 -11.42
CA ALA A 197 -7.69 19.55 -11.49
C ALA A 197 -6.96 19.51 -10.14
N ASP A 198 -6.96 20.62 -9.40
CA ASP A 198 -6.27 20.70 -8.12
C ASP A 198 -6.92 19.79 -7.08
N HIS A 199 -8.26 19.77 -7.03
CA HIS A 199 -9.02 18.90 -6.12
C HIS A 199 -8.78 17.42 -6.42
N LEU A 200 -8.80 17.00 -7.69
CA LEU A 200 -8.57 15.60 -8.07
C LEU A 200 -7.14 15.16 -7.77
N LEU A 201 -6.14 16.03 -7.99
CA LEU A 201 -4.75 15.76 -7.64
C LEU A 201 -4.54 15.65 -6.12
N GLU A 202 -5.20 16.50 -5.35
CA GLU A 202 -5.17 16.44 -3.88
C GLU A 202 -5.86 15.19 -3.35
N LEU A 203 -6.99 14.79 -3.94
CA LEU A 203 -7.68 13.55 -3.60
C LEU A 203 -6.84 12.32 -3.92
N ALA A 204 -6.19 12.30 -5.09
CA ALA A 204 -5.28 11.23 -5.47
C ALA A 204 -4.09 11.15 -4.49
N GLY A 205 -3.46 12.29 -4.20
CA GLY A 205 -2.33 12.36 -3.28
C GLY A 205 -2.69 11.96 -1.85
N SER A 206 -3.81 12.46 -1.32
CA SER A 206 -4.29 12.09 0.02
C SER A 206 -4.63 10.60 0.13
N THR A 207 -5.20 10.00 -0.92
CA THR A 207 -5.46 8.55 -0.97
C THR A 207 -4.16 7.76 -0.96
N VAL A 208 -3.19 8.10 -1.81
CA VAL A 208 -1.88 7.41 -1.85
C VAL A 208 -1.18 7.51 -0.49
N LYS A 209 -1.12 8.71 0.11
CA LYS A 209 -0.57 8.90 1.46
C LYS A 209 -1.34 8.12 2.52
N GLY A 210 -2.66 8.10 2.44
CA GLY A 210 -3.52 7.30 3.32
C GLY A 210 -3.21 5.81 3.24
N VAL A 211 -2.97 5.28 2.05
CA VAL A 211 -2.52 3.88 1.87
C VAL A 211 -1.14 3.64 2.47
N VAL A 212 -0.16 4.50 2.18
CA VAL A 212 1.20 4.35 2.73
C VAL A 212 1.19 4.41 4.25
N TYR A 213 0.56 5.43 4.84
CA TYR A 213 0.47 5.55 6.30
C TYR A 213 -0.43 4.48 6.92
N GLY A 214 -1.42 3.98 6.19
CA GLY A 214 -2.20 2.81 6.59
C GLY A 214 -1.33 1.57 6.73
N VAL A 215 -0.54 1.24 5.70
CA VAL A 215 0.39 0.10 5.71
C VAL A 215 1.44 0.25 6.81
N LEU A 216 2.09 1.41 6.94
CA LEU A 216 3.12 1.66 7.96
C LEU A 216 2.52 1.68 9.38
N GLY A 217 1.35 2.28 9.54
CA GLY A 217 0.65 2.35 10.82
C GLY A 217 0.18 0.97 11.29
N THR A 218 -0.33 0.13 10.39
CA THR A 218 -0.66 -1.25 10.73
C THR A 218 0.57 -2.08 11.00
N ALA A 219 1.65 -1.92 10.22
CA ALA A 219 2.91 -2.59 10.48
C ALA A 219 3.45 -2.26 11.89
N PHE A 220 3.33 -1.00 12.32
CA PHE A 220 3.71 -0.59 13.68
C PHE A 220 2.86 -1.27 14.75
N ILE A 221 1.54 -1.24 14.59
CA ILE A 221 0.62 -1.89 15.53
C ILE A 221 0.87 -3.40 15.59
N GLN A 222 1.08 -4.05 14.44
CA GLN A 222 1.40 -5.47 14.36
C GLN A 222 2.73 -5.80 15.02
N ALA A 223 3.76 -4.98 14.83
CA ALA A 223 5.05 -5.15 15.49
C ALA A 223 4.95 -5.08 17.02
N VAL A 224 4.18 -4.13 17.53
CA VAL A 224 3.91 -4.00 18.97
C VAL A 224 3.12 -5.21 19.48
N LEU A 225 2.03 -5.59 18.81
CA LEU A 225 1.20 -6.73 19.22
C LEU A 225 1.96 -8.05 19.15
N ALA A 226 2.74 -8.28 18.10
CA ALA A 226 3.59 -9.46 17.96
C ALA A 226 4.70 -9.47 19.02
N GLY A 227 5.36 -8.33 19.26
CA GLY A 227 6.37 -8.19 20.30
C GLY A 227 5.82 -8.47 21.71
N ILE A 228 4.62 -7.98 22.03
CA ILE A 228 3.93 -8.27 23.29
C ILE A 228 3.60 -9.77 23.40
N GLY A 229 3.05 -10.37 22.34
CA GLY A 229 2.73 -11.80 22.32
C GLY A 229 3.97 -12.68 22.55
N LEU A 230 5.08 -12.34 21.89
CA LEU A 230 6.37 -13.03 22.05
C LEU A 230 6.97 -12.83 23.45
N TRP A 231 6.84 -11.63 24.01
CA TRP A 231 7.33 -11.32 25.36
C TRP A 231 6.56 -12.09 26.43
N ILE A 232 5.23 -12.13 26.33
CA ILE A 232 4.37 -12.90 27.22
C ILE A 232 4.67 -14.41 27.13
N ALA A 233 4.91 -14.92 25.91
CA ALA A 233 5.27 -16.31 25.68
C ALA A 233 6.70 -16.66 26.14
N GLY A 234 7.50 -15.70 26.62
CA GLY A 234 8.85 -15.93 27.11
C GLY A 234 9.90 -16.16 26.01
N VAL A 235 9.63 -15.72 24.77
CA VAL A 235 10.58 -15.89 23.66
C VAL A 235 11.77 -14.94 23.84
N PRO A 236 13.02 -15.45 23.82
CA PRO A 236 14.20 -14.61 23.91
C PRO A 236 14.27 -13.64 22.71
N GLY A 237 14.60 -12.38 22.97
CA GLY A 237 14.69 -11.37 21.91
C GLY A 237 13.33 -10.92 21.35
N ALA A 238 12.23 -11.05 22.10
CA ALA A 238 10.89 -10.61 21.68
C ALA A 238 10.84 -9.19 21.08
N ALA A 239 11.62 -8.24 21.61
CA ALA A 239 11.71 -6.88 21.07
C ALA A 239 12.34 -6.84 19.67
N ILE A 240 13.39 -7.64 19.43
CA ILE A 240 14.06 -7.74 18.13
C ILE A 240 13.13 -8.42 17.12
N LEU A 241 12.46 -9.49 17.53
CA LEU A 241 11.47 -10.17 16.68
C LEU A 241 10.26 -9.28 16.37
N GLY A 242 9.78 -8.49 17.33
CA GLY A 242 8.77 -7.45 17.09
C GLY A 242 9.26 -6.41 16.09
N PHE A 243 10.51 -5.95 16.20
CA PHE A 243 11.11 -5.05 15.22
C PHE A 243 11.24 -5.68 13.84
N VAL A 244 11.67 -6.94 13.73
CA VAL A 244 11.67 -7.68 12.44
C VAL A 244 10.25 -7.78 11.88
N THR A 245 9.25 -8.04 12.74
CA THR A 245 7.83 -8.09 12.36
C THR A 245 7.38 -6.78 11.72
N PHE A 246 7.85 -5.62 12.20
CA PHE A 246 7.53 -4.31 11.60
C PHE A 246 7.88 -4.24 10.11
N PHE A 247 9.11 -4.60 9.77
CA PHE A 247 9.58 -4.56 8.37
C PHE A 247 8.91 -5.64 7.53
N LEU A 248 8.77 -6.84 8.10
CA LEU A 248 8.14 -7.95 7.40
C LEU A 248 6.66 -7.68 7.12
N SER A 249 5.96 -6.93 7.98
CA SER A 249 4.53 -6.57 7.82
C SER A 249 4.23 -5.73 6.58
N VAL A 250 5.25 -5.11 5.96
CA VAL A 250 5.08 -4.44 4.66
C VAL A 250 4.81 -5.46 3.56
N VAL A 251 5.36 -6.67 3.69
CA VAL A 251 5.14 -7.79 2.78
C VAL A 251 3.86 -8.53 3.18
N PRO A 252 3.01 -8.92 2.23
CA PRO A 252 1.92 -9.84 2.50
C PRO A 252 2.45 -11.11 3.20
N VAL A 253 1.76 -11.56 4.26
CA VAL A 253 2.17 -12.74 5.06
C VAL A 253 3.46 -12.53 5.87
N GLY A 254 3.90 -11.29 6.06
CA GLY A 254 5.05 -10.92 6.89
C GLY A 254 5.01 -11.39 8.34
N PRO A 255 4.01 -10.99 9.15
CA PRO A 255 3.98 -11.32 10.58
C PRO A 255 4.01 -12.84 10.86
N PRO A 256 3.24 -13.68 10.13
CA PRO A 256 3.33 -15.14 10.27
C PRO A 256 4.74 -15.71 10.15
N LEU A 257 5.59 -15.16 9.27
CA LEU A 257 6.97 -15.62 9.11
C LEU A 257 7.82 -15.43 10.37
N VAL A 258 7.43 -14.55 11.30
CA VAL A 258 8.14 -14.33 12.56
C VAL A 258 7.57 -15.17 13.70
N TRP A 259 6.25 -15.11 13.91
CA TRP A 259 5.65 -15.78 15.07
C TRP A 259 5.45 -17.28 14.87
N LEU A 260 5.34 -17.80 13.64
CA LEU A 260 5.25 -19.25 13.39
C LEU A 260 6.53 -19.98 13.79
N PRO A 261 7.74 -19.58 13.34
CA PRO A 261 8.98 -20.20 13.82
C PRO A 261 9.16 -20.07 15.33
N ALA A 262 8.77 -18.93 15.92
CA ALA A 262 8.82 -18.74 17.37
C ALA A 262 7.88 -19.70 18.12
N ALA A 263 6.68 -19.94 17.60
CA ALA A 263 5.74 -20.91 18.16
C ALA A 263 6.27 -22.35 18.04
N LEU A 264 6.91 -22.68 16.91
CA LEU A 264 7.53 -23.99 16.70
C LEU A 264 8.72 -24.23 17.63
N TRP A 265 9.52 -23.18 17.87
CA TRP A 265 10.61 -23.21 18.85
C TRP A 265 10.07 -23.44 20.27
N LEU A 266 9.02 -22.72 20.68
CA LEU A 266 8.34 -22.92 21.97
C LEU A 266 7.84 -24.35 22.14
N TYR A 267 7.26 -24.92 21.08
CA TYR A 267 6.80 -26.31 21.07
C TYR A 267 7.96 -27.29 21.29
N HIS A 268 9.10 -27.11 20.60
CA HIS A 268 10.29 -27.96 20.77
C HIS A 268 10.92 -27.82 22.16
N THR A 269 10.84 -26.64 22.78
CA THR A 269 11.32 -26.43 24.17
C THR A 269 10.39 -26.98 25.26
N GLY A 270 9.29 -27.65 24.89
CA GLY A 270 8.32 -28.24 25.83
C GLY A 270 7.27 -27.27 26.37
N ALA A 271 7.24 -26.03 25.88
CA ALA A 271 6.29 -24.99 26.28
C ALA A 271 5.03 -24.99 25.38
N THR A 272 4.37 -26.15 25.26
CA THR A 272 3.24 -26.34 24.33
C THR A 272 2.07 -25.37 24.59
N GLY A 273 1.78 -25.05 25.85
CA GLY A 273 0.73 -24.06 26.19
C GLY A 273 1.02 -22.66 25.65
N TRP A 274 2.28 -22.23 25.73
CA TRP A 274 2.73 -20.95 25.18
C TRP A 274 2.82 -20.95 23.66
N ALA A 275 3.16 -22.09 23.04
CA ALA A 275 3.11 -22.25 21.59
C ALA A 275 1.67 -22.08 21.06
N ILE A 276 0.68 -22.74 21.69
CA ILE A 276 -0.74 -22.60 21.34
C ILE A 276 -1.21 -21.16 21.57
N PHE A 277 -0.86 -20.56 22.72
CA PHE A 277 -1.17 -19.16 23.00
C PHE A 277 -0.63 -18.24 21.91
N LEU A 278 0.61 -18.41 21.48
CA LEU A 278 1.24 -17.56 20.47
C LEU A 278 0.57 -17.71 19.10
N VAL A 279 0.15 -18.91 18.71
CA VAL A 279 -0.61 -19.16 17.48
C VAL A 279 -1.98 -18.48 17.55
N VAL A 280 -2.71 -18.65 18.65
CA VAL A 280 -4.03 -18.02 18.86
C VAL A 280 -3.91 -16.50 18.89
N TRP A 281 -2.88 -15.96 19.53
CA TRP A 281 -2.57 -14.54 19.55
C TRP A 281 -2.21 -14.00 18.16
N GLY A 282 -1.36 -14.71 17.42
CA GLY A 282 -0.97 -14.35 16.05
C GLY A 282 -2.16 -14.33 15.09
N VAL A 283 -2.96 -15.40 15.08
CA VAL A 283 -4.14 -15.51 14.21
C VAL A 283 -5.25 -14.55 14.65
N GLY A 284 -5.53 -14.46 15.94
CA GLY A 284 -6.64 -13.68 16.48
C GLY A 284 -6.32 -12.19 16.60
N VAL A 285 -5.21 -11.82 17.25
CA VAL A 285 -4.92 -10.42 17.59
C VAL A 285 -4.10 -9.75 16.49
N VAL A 286 -3.02 -10.39 16.03
CA VAL A 286 -2.10 -9.78 15.03
C VAL A 286 -2.75 -9.73 13.64
N SER A 287 -3.49 -10.76 13.22
CA SER A 287 -4.18 -10.73 11.90
C SER A 287 -5.38 -9.79 11.88
N MET A 288 -6.09 -9.62 13.01
CA MET A 288 -7.20 -8.65 13.07
C MET A 288 -6.72 -7.21 12.87
N ALA A 289 -5.50 -6.90 13.30
CA ALA A 289 -4.90 -5.60 13.02
C ALA A 289 -4.77 -5.33 11.50
N ASP A 290 -4.32 -6.31 10.70
CA ASP A 290 -4.22 -6.12 9.23
C ASP A 290 -5.61 -6.01 8.57
N ASN A 291 -6.58 -6.80 9.05
CA ASN A 291 -7.91 -6.87 8.44
C ASN A 291 -8.81 -5.66 8.76
N ILE A 292 -8.67 -5.06 9.95
CA ILE A 292 -9.56 -3.98 10.41
C ILE A 292 -8.85 -2.63 10.43
N VAL A 293 -7.62 -2.59 10.96
CA VAL A 293 -6.93 -1.32 11.19
C VAL A 293 -6.45 -0.74 9.87
N LYS A 294 -6.04 -1.58 8.91
CA LYS A 294 -5.53 -1.12 7.61
C LYS A 294 -6.61 -0.41 6.81
N PRO A 295 -7.80 -0.99 6.56
CA PRO A 295 -8.85 -0.27 5.84
C PRO A 295 -9.30 0.99 6.57
N LEU A 296 -9.35 0.95 7.91
CA LEU A 296 -9.77 2.09 8.73
C LEU A 296 -8.77 3.25 8.69
N LEU A 297 -7.46 2.99 8.76
CA LEU A 297 -6.41 4.01 8.62
C LEU A 297 -6.41 4.62 7.22
N ILE A 298 -6.65 3.81 6.18
CA ILE A 298 -6.74 4.28 4.80
C ILE A 298 -7.95 5.20 4.60
N SER A 299 -9.08 4.90 5.27
CA SER A 299 -10.33 5.67 5.13
C SER A 299 -10.27 7.10 5.67
N LYS A 300 -9.37 7.40 6.62
CA LYS A 300 -9.28 8.71 7.28
C LYS A 300 -8.87 9.87 6.36
N GLY A 301 -8.45 9.60 5.12
CA GLY A 301 -7.99 10.63 4.18
C GLY A 301 -8.89 10.89 2.96
N THR A 302 -9.91 10.06 2.69
CA THR A 302 -10.57 10.04 1.37
C THR A 302 -12.06 10.39 1.38
N GLY A 303 -12.70 10.41 2.56
CA GLY A 303 -14.14 10.70 2.68
C GLY A 303 -15.06 9.68 1.99
N MET A 304 -14.51 8.53 1.56
CA MET A 304 -15.23 7.47 0.87
C MET A 304 -15.72 6.38 1.82
N PRO A 305 -16.84 5.71 1.51
CA PRO A 305 -17.27 4.52 2.24
C PRO A 305 -16.21 3.42 2.20
N LEU A 306 -16.03 2.72 3.33
CA LEU A 306 -15.01 1.68 3.50
C LEU A 306 -15.07 0.57 2.43
N ILE A 307 -16.27 0.24 1.95
CA ILE A 307 -16.49 -0.78 0.91
C ILE A 307 -15.78 -0.47 -0.40
N TRP A 308 -15.74 0.82 -0.81
CA TRP A 308 -15.04 1.23 -2.03
C TRP A 308 -13.52 1.13 -1.86
N ILE A 309 -13.01 1.45 -0.67
CA ILE A 309 -11.59 1.30 -0.36
C ILE A 309 -11.20 -0.18 -0.38
N MET A 310 -11.98 -1.04 0.27
CA MET A 310 -11.75 -2.49 0.29
C MET A 310 -11.77 -3.07 -1.12
N LEU A 311 -12.78 -2.72 -1.93
CA LEU A 311 -12.87 -3.16 -3.32
C LEU A 311 -11.72 -2.61 -4.18
N GLY A 312 -11.29 -1.37 -3.93
CA GLY A 312 -10.14 -0.76 -4.57
C GLY A 312 -8.84 -1.49 -4.23
N VAL A 313 -8.59 -1.80 -2.96
CA VAL A 313 -7.40 -2.57 -2.54
C VAL A 313 -7.42 -3.97 -3.17
N LEU A 314 -8.53 -4.69 -3.05
CA LEU A 314 -8.64 -6.08 -3.50
C LEU A 314 -8.60 -6.18 -5.03
N GLY A 315 -9.42 -5.39 -5.71
CA GLY A 315 -9.49 -5.35 -7.17
C GLY A 315 -8.20 -4.77 -7.78
N GLY A 316 -7.61 -3.77 -7.14
CA GLY A 316 -6.31 -3.25 -7.52
C GLY A 316 -5.23 -4.31 -7.40
N ALA A 317 -5.17 -5.03 -6.28
CA ALA A 317 -4.20 -6.10 -6.05
C ALA A 317 -4.29 -7.22 -7.11
N LEU A 318 -5.51 -7.58 -7.52
CA LEU A 318 -5.74 -8.57 -8.58
C LEU A 318 -5.32 -8.06 -9.97
N ALA A 319 -5.54 -6.77 -10.27
CA ALA A 319 -5.25 -6.19 -11.58
C ALA A 319 -3.77 -5.81 -11.77
N PHE A 320 -3.13 -5.27 -10.74
CA PHE A 320 -1.79 -4.67 -10.81
C PHE A 320 -0.78 -5.29 -9.82
N GLY A 321 -1.14 -6.41 -9.17
CA GLY A 321 -0.31 -7.03 -8.14
C GLY A 321 -0.16 -6.13 -6.91
N PHE A 322 0.98 -6.22 -6.23
CA PHE A 322 1.23 -5.46 -4.98
C PHE A 322 1.10 -3.93 -5.17
N LEU A 323 1.49 -3.40 -6.34
CA LEU A 323 1.32 -1.98 -6.70
C LEU A 323 -0.17 -1.55 -6.66
N GLY A 324 -1.06 -2.46 -7.03
CA GLY A 324 -2.50 -2.22 -7.08
C GLY A 324 -3.15 -1.92 -5.73
N VAL A 325 -2.52 -2.32 -4.63
CA VAL A 325 -2.97 -1.97 -3.26
C VAL A 325 -2.97 -0.44 -3.05
N PHE A 326 -2.09 0.28 -3.73
CA PHE A 326 -1.97 1.74 -3.65
C PHE A 326 -2.80 2.44 -4.74
N ILE A 327 -2.71 1.92 -5.96
CA ILE A 327 -3.35 2.54 -7.13
C ILE A 327 -4.86 2.30 -7.14
N GLY A 328 -5.30 1.11 -6.74
CA GLY A 328 -6.71 0.71 -6.76
C GLY A 328 -7.60 1.66 -5.96
N PRO A 329 -7.34 1.90 -4.66
CA PRO A 329 -8.08 2.87 -3.86
C PRO A 329 -8.03 4.28 -4.45
N THR A 330 -6.88 4.68 -5.01
CA THR A 330 -6.67 6.01 -5.59
C THR A 330 -7.50 6.23 -6.84
N LEU A 331 -7.51 5.25 -7.76
CA LEU A 331 -8.35 5.29 -8.97
C LEU A 331 -9.83 5.30 -8.61
N LEU A 332 -10.24 4.47 -7.66
CA LEU A 332 -11.63 4.43 -7.21
C LEU A 332 -12.02 5.72 -6.47
N ALA A 333 -11.10 6.36 -5.75
CA ALA A 333 -11.31 7.67 -5.13
C ALA A 333 -11.62 8.75 -6.15
N VAL A 334 -10.77 8.86 -7.16
CA VAL A 334 -10.93 9.84 -8.22
C VAL A 334 -12.19 9.55 -9.03
N ALA A 335 -12.45 8.28 -9.37
CA ALA A 335 -13.67 7.89 -10.09
C ALA A 335 -14.93 8.21 -9.27
N TYR A 336 -14.96 7.84 -7.99
CA TYR A 336 -16.08 8.13 -7.10
C TYR A 336 -16.34 9.64 -6.98
N ALA A 337 -15.29 10.44 -6.81
CA ALA A 337 -15.42 11.90 -6.76
C ALA A 337 -15.96 12.47 -8.08
N LEU A 338 -15.46 12.02 -9.22
CA LEU A 338 -15.95 12.44 -10.54
C LEU A 338 -17.41 12.08 -10.75
N LEU A 339 -17.83 10.86 -10.41
CA LEU A 339 -19.22 10.41 -10.53
C LEU A 339 -20.14 11.19 -9.58
N ARG A 340 -19.70 11.41 -8.34
CA ARG A 340 -20.47 12.17 -7.34
C ARG A 340 -20.67 13.61 -7.78
N ASP A 341 -19.60 14.27 -8.22
CA ASP A 341 -19.66 15.67 -8.66
C ASP A 341 -20.49 15.82 -9.94
N TRP A 342 -20.50 14.80 -10.82
CA TRP A 342 -21.35 14.78 -12.01
C TRP A 342 -22.84 14.55 -11.68
N THR A 343 -23.15 13.75 -10.67
CA THR A 343 -24.55 13.39 -10.31
C THR A 343 -25.21 14.40 -9.37
N ILE A 344 -24.50 14.90 -8.36
CA ILE A 344 -25.05 15.72 -7.28
C ILE A 344 -24.73 17.21 -7.49
N GLY A 345 -23.84 17.55 -8.43
CA GLY A 345 -23.27 18.89 -8.59
C GLY A 345 -22.07 19.07 -7.65
N SER A 346 -21.18 20.01 -7.97
CA SER A 346 -19.99 20.20 -7.14
C SER A 346 -20.39 20.72 -5.76
N GLN A 347 -19.71 20.28 -4.68
CA GLN A 347 -20.00 20.81 -3.35
C GLN A 347 -19.85 22.34 -3.27
N GLY A 348 -18.99 22.91 -4.11
CA GLY A 348 -18.84 24.36 -4.23
C GLY A 348 -20.09 25.06 -4.80
N GLU A 349 -20.83 24.43 -5.71
CA GLU A 349 -22.09 24.96 -6.23
C GLU A 349 -23.22 24.81 -5.19
N LEU A 350 -23.38 23.62 -4.61
CA LEU A 350 -24.37 23.38 -3.56
C LEU A 350 -24.21 24.33 -2.36
N GLN A 351 -22.98 24.57 -1.94
CA GLN A 351 -22.71 25.44 -0.78
C GLN A 351 -22.87 26.92 -1.12
N ARG A 352 -22.60 27.32 -2.37
CA ARG A 352 -22.94 28.66 -2.90
C ARG A 352 -24.45 28.85 -3.01
N ASP A 353 -25.19 27.87 -3.49
CA ASP A 353 -26.65 27.92 -3.61
C ASP A 353 -27.32 28.01 -2.24
N LEU A 354 -26.82 27.25 -1.25
CA LEU A 354 -27.28 27.35 0.13
C LEU A 354 -26.95 28.70 0.76
N GLN A 355 -25.76 29.26 0.49
CA GLN A 355 -25.39 30.60 0.97
C GLN A 355 -26.19 31.71 0.29
N GLN A 356 -26.45 31.62 -1.01
CA GLN A 356 -27.30 32.57 -1.75
C GLN A 356 -28.76 32.47 -1.32
N GLY A 357 -29.28 31.26 -1.11
CA GLY A 357 -30.62 31.04 -0.57
C GLY A 357 -30.78 31.62 0.84
N ALA A 358 -29.78 31.43 1.71
CA ALA A 358 -29.76 32.05 3.04
C ALA A 358 -29.68 33.58 2.97
N ALA A 359 -28.88 34.13 2.04
CA ALA A 359 -28.76 35.57 1.84
C ALA A 359 -30.08 36.19 1.35
N LEU A 360 -30.76 35.56 0.40
CA LEU A 360 -32.07 35.98 -0.11
C LEU A 360 -33.17 35.90 0.96
N ALA A 361 -33.14 34.85 1.80
CA ALA A 361 -34.07 34.72 2.93
C ALA A 361 -33.82 35.76 4.04
N SER A 362 -32.60 36.28 4.16
CA SER A 362 -32.23 37.32 5.12
C SER A 362 -32.40 38.76 4.59
N ALA A 363 -32.78 38.94 3.32
CA ALA A 363 -32.98 40.26 2.73
C ALA A 363 -34.26 40.93 3.30
N PRO A 364 -34.22 42.23 3.66
CA PRO A 364 -35.39 42.92 4.19
C PRO A 364 -36.49 42.97 3.11
N ALA A 365 -37.74 42.67 3.50
CA ALA A 365 -38.88 42.75 2.59
C ALA A 365 -38.97 44.16 1.95
N PRO A 366 -39.25 44.27 0.64
CA PRO A 366 -39.36 45.57 0.00
C PRO A 366 -40.49 46.36 0.67
N ALA A 367 -40.18 47.59 1.08
CA ALA A 367 -41.13 48.48 1.73
C ALA A 367 -42.38 48.62 0.85
N PRO A 368 -43.60 48.55 1.42
CA PRO A 368 -44.82 48.66 0.63
C PRO A 368 -44.80 49.99 -0.12
N ALA A 369 -44.98 49.93 -1.44
CA ALA A 369 -45.04 51.11 -2.29
C ALA A 369 -46.14 52.03 -1.74
N VAL A 370 -45.74 53.22 -1.29
CA VAL A 370 -46.67 54.27 -0.88
C VAL A 370 -47.46 54.64 -2.12
N VAL A 371 -48.71 54.17 -2.20
CA VAL A 371 -49.69 54.65 -3.17
C VAL A 371 -50.04 56.06 -2.72
N ASP A 372 -49.49 57.04 -3.41
CA ASP A 372 -49.78 58.46 -3.20
C ASP A 372 -51.27 58.68 -3.53
N ASN A 373 -52.09 58.87 -2.50
CA ASN A 373 -53.53 59.06 -2.63
C ASN A 373 -53.80 60.58 -2.75
N PRO A 374 -54.26 61.08 -3.91
CA PRO A 374 -54.27 62.52 -4.20
C PRO A 374 -55.35 63.35 -3.47
N ASP A 375 -56.08 62.79 -2.50
CA ASP A 375 -57.29 63.43 -1.91
C ASP A 375 -57.13 63.97 -0.47
N VAL A 376 -55.93 64.36 -0.03
CA VAL A 376 -55.74 65.01 1.29
C VAL A 376 -55.39 66.50 1.14
N PRO A 377 -56.27 67.44 1.49
CA PRO A 377 -55.96 68.87 1.47
C PRO A 377 -55.08 69.27 2.66
N PRO A 378 -54.18 70.26 2.52
CA PRO A 378 -53.23 70.62 3.57
C PRO A 378 -53.91 71.39 4.71
N ALA A 379 -53.78 70.86 5.94
CA ALA A 379 -54.22 71.52 7.17
C ALA A 379 -53.30 72.71 7.51
N GLY A 380 -53.95 73.82 7.89
CA GLY A 380 -53.36 75.15 8.00
C GLY A 380 -52.42 75.41 9.18
N SER A 381 -51.74 76.55 9.05
CA SER A 381 -50.77 77.15 9.95
C SER A 381 -51.30 77.41 11.37
N GLY A 382 -50.67 76.78 12.37
CA GLY A 382 -50.85 77.09 13.80
C GLY A 382 -49.61 77.75 14.39
N LYS A 383 -49.73 79.03 14.75
CA LYS A 383 -48.74 79.85 15.47
C LYS A 383 -48.37 79.25 16.84
N ARG A 384 -47.09 79.33 17.21
CA ARG A 384 -46.59 79.14 18.58
C ARG A 384 -46.85 80.40 19.43
N PRO A 385 -47.10 80.24 20.74
CA PRO A 385 -46.70 81.26 21.71
C PRO A 385 -45.79 80.67 22.81
N GLY A 386 -44.83 81.49 23.26
CA GLY A 386 -44.10 81.34 24.53
C GLY A 386 -42.76 80.66 24.43
#